data_AF-A0A3B0P1T8-F1
#
_entry.id   AF-A0A3B0P1T8-F1
#
_cell.length_a   1.000
_cell.length_b   1.000
_cell.length_c   1.000
_cell.angle_alpha   90.00
_cell.angle_beta   90.00
_cell.angle_gamma   90.00
#
_symmetry.space_group_name_H-M   'P 1'
#
loop_
_entity.id
_entity.type
_entity.pdbx_description
1 polymer ?
#
loop_
_entity_poly.entity_id
_entity_poly.type
_entity_poly.pdbx_seq_one_letter_code
_entity_poly.pdbx_strand_id
1 'polypeptide(L)'
;MHKTCAYNAMFPIRVADFFIKKYTNKKDIVLDPFSGRGTTLLQARILNRISYASDLNPLSYVLSKSKEKNLDLEKIINRVNELKKKYYLVNDKEKYLKKINNLETMQIYYSDYNLKQISFLKEKIGKKW
;
A
#
# COMPACT_ATOMS: atom_id res chain seq x y z
N MET A 1 -7.62 6.54 0.67
CA MET A 1 -6.74 5.60 1.43
C MET A 1 -7.33 4.21 1.67
N HIS A 2 -8.64 4.03 1.92
CA HIS A 2 -9.18 2.68 2.18
C HIS A 2 -9.22 1.75 0.97
N LYS A 3 -9.53 2.27 -0.23
CA LYS A 3 -9.43 1.51 -1.50
C LYS A 3 -8.06 1.78 -2.13
N THR A 4 -7.28 0.73 -2.34
CA THR A 4 -5.95 0.77 -2.98
C THR A 4 -5.86 -0.25 -4.11
N CYS A 5 -6.42 -1.44 -3.92
CA CYS A 5 -6.61 -2.47 -4.93
C CYS A 5 -7.90 -3.25 -4.67
N ALA A 6 -8.34 -4.06 -5.64
CA ALA A 6 -9.36 -5.07 -5.42
C ALA A 6 -8.85 -6.09 -4.39
N TYR A 7 -9.71 -6.43 -3.44
CA TYR A 7 -9.49 -7.50 -2.46
C TYR A 7 -10.87 -8.07 -2.17
N ASN A 8 -11.01 -9.38 -2.20
CA ASN A 8 -12.33 -10.02 -2.07
C ASN A 8 -12.83 -9.96 -0.62
N ALA A 9 -14.15 -10.09 -0.42
CA ALA A 9 -14.80 -10.12 0.90
C ALA A 9 -14.50 -8.89 1.79
N MET A 10 -14.86 -7.69 1.33
CA MET A 10 -14.67 -6.45 2.09
C MET A 10 -15.95 -5.95 2.73
N PHE A 11 -15.85 -5.39 3.93
CA PHE A 11 -16.93 -4.59 4.51
C PHE A 11 -16.76 -3.08 4.23
N PRO A 12 -17.88 -2.32 4.17
CA PRO A 12 -17.84 -0.86 4.09
C PRO A 12 -17.20 -0.21 5.33
N ILE A 13 -16.47 0.89 5.15
CA ILE A 13 -15.79 1.63 6.24
C ILE A 13 -16.78 2.02 7.35
N ARG A 14 -18.02 2.37 7.00
CA ARG A 14 -19.08 2.73 7.94
C ARG A 14 -19.35 1.63 8.98
N VAL A 15 -19.17 0.37 8.62
CA VAL A 15 -19.36 -0.76 9.53
C VAL A 15 -18.28 -0.74 10.62
N ALA A 16 -17.01 -0.61 10.24
CA ALA A 16 -15.92 -0.47 11.21
C ALA A 16 -16.05 0.80 12.05
N ASP A 17 -16.39 1.94 11.45
CA ASP A 17 -16.56 3.20 12.18
C ASP A 17 -17.62 3.08 13.27
N PHE A 18 -18.78 2.51 12.93
CA PHE A 18 -19.88 2.31 13.88
C PHE A 18 -19.45 1.43 15.06
N PHE A 19 -18.87 0.25 14.78
CA PHE A 19 -18.52 -0.69 15.83
C PHE A 19 -17.36 -0.21 16.71
N ILE A 20 -16.34 0.42 16.13
CA ILE A 20 -15.24 0.99 16.91
C ILE A 20 -15.75 2.11 17.83
N LYS A 21 -16.60 3.01 17.34
CA LYS A 21 -17.16 4.08 18.18
C LYS A 21 -18.09 3.54 19.27
N LYS A 22 -18.88 2.51 18.96
CA LYS A 22 -19.87 1.94 19.87
C LYS A 22 -19.22 1.14 21.01
N TYR A 23 -18.14 0.43 20.74
CA TYR A 23 -17.57 -0.56 21.66
C TYR A 23 -16.19 -0.21 22.21
N THR A 24 -15.62 0.95 21.87
CA THR A 24 -14.31 1.38 22.39
C THR A 24 -14.26 2.88 22.67
N ASN A 25 -13.36 3.29 23.55
CA ASN A 25 -12.99 4.67 23.80
C ASN A 25 -11.67 5.04 23.10
N LYS A 26 -11.32 6.33 23.11
CA LYS A 26 -9.99 6.76 22.65
C LYS A 26 -8.92 6.08 23.50
N LYS A 27 -7.81 5.70 22.86
CA LYS A 27 -6.67 4.95 23.44
C LYS A 27 -6.92 3.49 23.78
N ASP A 28 -8.15 2.98 23.66
CA ASP A 28 -8.41 1.54 23.74
C ASP A 28 -7.71 0.77 22.61
N ILE A 29 -7.51 -0.52 22.84
CA ILE A 29 -6.92 -1.44 21.86
C ILE A 29 -8.02 -2.04 20.99
N VAL A 30 -7.82 -1.96 19.67
CA VAL A 30 -8.63 -2.65 18.65
C VAL A 30 -7.74 -3.66 17.94
N LEU A 31 -8.08 -4.94 18.00
CA LEU A 31 -7.40 -6.01 17.28
C LEU A 31 -8.28 -6.54 16.15
N ASP A 32 -7.71 -6.65 14.95
CA ASP A 32 -8.33 -7.32 13.81
C ASP A 32 -7.44 -8.49 13.35
N PRO A 33 -7.75 -9.75 13.73
CA PRO A 33 -6.93 -10.91 13.40
C PRO A 33 -7.05 -11.38 11.94
N PHE A 34 -8.01 -10.86 11.18
CA PHE A 34 -8.27 -11.18 9.77
C PHE A 34 -8.41 -9.89 8.96
N SER A 35 -7.39 -9.05 9.07
CA SER A 35 -7.49 -7.64 8.70
C SER A 35 -7.67 -7.37 7.22
N GLY A 36 -7.34 -8.34 6.35
CA GLY A 36 -7.30 -8.17 4.91
C GLY A 36 -6.49 -6.93 4.54
N ARG A 37 -7.12 -5.97 3.86
CA ARG A 37 -6.47 -4.70 3.53
C ARG A 37 -6.29 -3.72 4.70
N GLY A 38 -6.64 -4.07 5.93
CA GLY A 38 -6.48 -3.22 7.11
C GLY A 38 -7.52 -2.10 7.23
N THR A 39 -8.79 -2.37 6.92
CA THR A 39 -9.86 -1.35 7.06
C THR A 39 -10.08 -0.99 8.53
N THR A 40 -10.19 -1.99 9.42
CA THR A 40 -10.33 -1.79 10.87
C THR A 40 -9.11 -1.09 11.45
N LEU A 41 -7.90 -1.54 11.07
CA LEU A 41 -6.64 -0.92 11.48
C LEU A 41 -6.63 0.59 11.21
N LEU A 42 -6.88 0.98 9.96
CA LEU A 42 -6.87 2.39 9.59
C LEU A 42 -7.98 3.19 10.30
N GLN A 43 -9.19 2.64 10.39
CA GLN A 43 -10.30 3.36 11.02
C GLN A 43 -10.08 3.55 12.52
N ALA A 44 -9.59 2.52 13.22
CA ALA A 44 -9.25 2.60 14.63
C ALA A 44 -8.21 3.70 14.89
N ARG A 45 -7.17 3.80 14.05
CA ARG A 45 -6.17 4.88 14.12
C ARG A 45 -6.77 6.26 13.91
N ILE A 46 -7.59 6.44 12.86
CA ILE A 46 -8.27 7.72 12.60
C ILE A 46 -9.11 8.15 13.81
N LEU A 47 -9.71 7.19 14.50
CA LEU A 47 -10.49 7.40 15.70
C LEU A 47 -9.64 7.52 16.99
N ASN A 48 -8.31 7.58 16.91
CA ASN A 48 -7.39 7.64 18.06
C ASN A 48 -7.46 6.42 18.99
N ARG A 49 -7.58 5.21 18.44
CA ARG A 49 -7.39 3.93 19.15
C ARG A 49 -6.00 3.38 18.85
N ILE A 50 -5.49 2.53 19.74
CA ILE A 50 -4.32 1.70 19.48
C ILE A 50 -4.82 0.51 18.65
N SER A 51 -4.25 0.26 17.49
CA SER A 51 -4.77 -0.74 16.55
C SER A 51 -3.72 -1.78 16.20
N TYR A 52 -4.08 -3.06 16.31
CA TYR A 52 -3.28 -4.19 15.85
C TYR A 52 -4.03 -4.96 14.76
N ALA A 53 -3.29 -5.52 13.82
CA ALA A 53 -3.84 -6.29 12.73
C ALA A 53 -2.95 -7.48 12.40
N SER A 54 -3.58 -8.61 12.07
CA SER A 54 -2.92 -9.78 11.53
C SER A 54 -3.69 -10.27 10.29
N ASP A 55 -2.99 -10.95 9.39
CA ASP A 55 -3.57 -11.67 8.25
C ASP A 55 -2.51 -12.63 7.70
N LEU A 56 -2.94 -13.82 7.24
CA LEU A 56 -2.03 -14.82 6.68
C LEU A 56 -1.54 -14.42 5.28
N ASN A 57 -2.33 -13.64 4.54
CA ASN A 57 -2.00 -13.27 3.17
C ASN A 57 -0.89 -12.20 3.15
N PRO A 58 0.26 -12.44 2.49
CA PRO A 58 1.32 -11.45 2.39
C PRO A 58 0.87 -10.12 1.76
N LEU A 59 -0.09 -10.16 0.83
CA LEU A 59 -0.67 -8.94 0.25
C LEU A 59 -1.41 -8.11 1.31
N SER A 60 -2.17 -8.76 2.19
CA SER A 60 -2.86 -8.12 3.31
C SER A 60 -1.87 -7.43 4.24
N TYR A 61 -0.75 -8.09 4.55
CA TYR A 61 0.32 -7.48 5.34
C TYR A 61 0.84 -6.19 4.69
N VAL A 62 1.20 -6.23 3.41
CA VAL A 62 1.73 -5.04 2.68
C VAL A 62 0.72 -3.90 2.70
N LEU A 63 -0.55 -4.19 2.42
CA LEU A 63 -1.64 -3.20 2.40
C LEU A 63 -1.88 -2.60 3.79
N SER A 64 -1.97 -3.43 4.82
CA SER A 64 -2.19 -3.00 6.20
C SER A 64 -0.99 -2.21 6.74
N LYS A 65 0.24 -2.67 6.46
CA LYS A 65 1.48 -1.98 6.87
C LYS A 65 1.59 -0.58 6.26
N SER A 66 1.13 -0.39 5.03
CA SER A 66 1.11 0.93 4.38
C SER A 66 0.22 1.94 5.11
N LYS A 67 -0.82 1.46 5.82
CA LYS A 67 -1.82 2.26 6.54
C LYS A 67 -1.45 2.55 8.00
N GLU A 68 -0.39 1.92 8.50
CA GLU A 68 0.14 2.14 9.84
C GLU A 68 0.97 3.43 9.92
N LYS A 69 1.56 3.89 8.82
CA LYS A 69 2.47 5.05 8.86
C LYS A 69 1.69 6.36 8.88
N ASN A 70 2.04 7.24 9.82
CA ASN A 70 1.68 8.66 9.71
C ASN A 70 2.50 9.25 8.58
N LEU A 71 1.81 9.75 7.57
CA LEU A 71 2.41 10.20 6.33
C LEU A 71 2.29 11.72 6.24
N ASP A 72 3.43 12.37 6.00
CA ASP A 72 3.52 13.79 5.69
C ASP A 72 3.38 13.95 4.17
N LEU A 73 2.31 14.64 3.76
CA LEU A 73 1.95 14.79 2.35
C LEU A 73 3.04 15.52 1.56
N GLU A 74 3.66 16.53 2.15
CA GLU A 74 4.70 17.32 1.50
C GLU A 74 5.93 16.45 1.24
N LYS A 75 6.35 15.67 2.24
CA LYS A 75 7.45 14.71 2.09
C LYS A 75 7.16 13.66 1.02
N ILE A 76 5.92 13.18 0.92
CA ILE A 76 5.53 12.24 -0.14
C ILE A 76 5.66 12.88 -1.51
N ILE A 77 5.11 14.07 -1.70
CA ILE A 77 5.14 14.79 -2.99
C ILE A 77 6.59 15.04 -3.40
N ASN A 78 7.42 15.53 -2.48
CA ASN A 78 8.85 15.76 -2.72
C ASN A 78 9.56 14.46 -3.12
N ARG A 79 9.27 13.36 -2.42
CA ARG A 79 9.84 12.05 -2.74
C ARG A 79 9.41 11.54 -4.13
N VAL A 80 8.15 11.72 -4.50
CA VAL A 80 7.63 11.34 -5.83
C VAL A 80 8.30 12.16 -6.92
N ASN A 81 8.42 13.48 -6.73
CA ASN A 81 9.09 14.37 -7.68
C ASN A 81 10.57 14.04 -7.86
N GLU A 82 11.27 13.71 -6.78
CA GLU A 82 12.65 13.24 -6.82
C GLU A 82 12.81 11.94 -7.64
N LEU A 83 11.94 10.95 -7.39
CA LEU A 83 11.94 9.68 -8.12
C LEU A 83 11.61 9.88 -9.61
N LYS A 84 10.65 10.76 -9.91
CA LYS A 84 10.27 11.13 -11.27
C LYS A 84 11.46 11.74 -12.02
N LYS A 85 12.17 12.72 -11.43
CA LYS A 85 13.39 13.30 -12.01
C LYS A 85 14.45 12.24 -12.27
N LYS A 86 14.72 11.37 -11.28
CA LYS A 86 15.67 10.26 -11.41
C LYS A 86 15.32 9.29 -12.53
N TYR A 87 14.04 9.01 -12.75
CA TYR A 87 13.59 8.15 -13.84
C TYR A 87 13.85 8.78 -15.22
N TYR A 88 13.56 10.07 -15.39
CA TYR A 88 13.77 10.75 -16.68
C TYR A 88 15.24 10.85 -17.07
N LEU A 89 16.14 11.01 -16.10
CA LEU A 89 17.60 11.04 -16.30
C LEU A 89 18.20 9.68 -16.72
N VAL A 90 17.41 8.60 -16.74
CA VAL A 90 17.89 7.30 -17.22
C VAL A 90 17.92 7.31 -18.76
N ASN A 91 19.12 7.16 -19.32
CA ASN A 91 19.34 7.07 -20.77
C ASN A 91 18.76 5.78 -21.36
N ASP A 92 19.23 4.61 -20.91
CA ASP A 92 18.68 3.31 -21.30
C ASP A 92 17.59 2.87 -20.32
N LYS A 93 16.33 3.05 -20.71
CA LYS A 93 15.16 2.59 -19.95
C LYS A 93 14.78 1.13 -20.27
N GLU A 94 15.27 0.56 -21.38
CA GLU A 94 14.98 -0.83 -21.76
C GLU A 94 15.58 -1.83 -20.78
N LYS A 95 16.68 -1.46 -20.11
CA LYS A 95 17.25 -2.25 -19.03
C LYS A 95 16.24 -2.64 -17.93
N TYR A 96 15.16 -1.87 -17.76
CA TYR A 96 14.14 -2.18 -16.75
C TYR A 96 13.19 -3.30 -17.18
N LEU A 97 12.91 -3.46 -18.48
CA LEU A 97 12.12 -4.60 -18.97
C LEU A 97 12.91 -5.90 -18.83
N LYS A 98 14.22 -5.86 -19.16
CA LYS A 98 15.13 -7.02 -19.07
C LYS A 98 15.26 -7.62 -17.66
N LYS A 99 14.87 -6.87 -16.62
CA LYS A 99 14.90 -7.32 -15.21
C LYS A 99 13.58 -7.94 -14.74
N ILE A 100 12.54 -7.93 -15.57
CA ILE A 100 11.22 -8.45 -15.20
C ILE A 100 11.18 -9.94 -15.52
N ASN A 101 10.97 -10.76 -14.49
CA ASN A 101 10.67 -12.18 -14.67
C ASN A 101 9.28 -12.33 -15.29
N ASN A 102 9.11 -13.27 -16.23
CA ASN A 102 7.86 -13.52 -16.95
C ASN A 102 7.31 -12.25 -17.64
N LEU A 103 8.19 -11.53 -18.36
CA LEU A 103 7.86 -10.28 -19.04
C LEU A 103 6.62 -10.40 -19.95
N GLU A 104 6.54 -11.47 -20.75
CA GLU A 104 5.42 -11.70 -21.66
C GLU A 104 4.07 -11.74 -20.93
N THR A 105 4.01 -12.46 -19.79
CA THR A 105 2.80 -12.51 -18.96
C THR A 105 2.46 -11.13 -18.39
N MET A 106 3.46 -10.36 -17.97
CA MET A 106 3.24 -9.02 -17.41
C MET A 106 2.76 -8.01 -18.47
N GLN A 107 3.19 -8.17 -19.72
CA GLN A 107 2.77 -7.31 -20.84
C GLN A 107 1.29 -7.48 -21.22
N ILE A 108 0.66 -8.60 -20.82
CA ILE A 108 -0.79 -8.78 -20.94
C ILE A 108 -1.55 -7.75 -20.07
N TYR A 109 -1.00 -7.39 -18.91
CA TYR A 109 -1.66 -6.53 -17.92
C TYR A 109 -1.18 -5.07 -17.96
N TYR A 110 0.04 -4.82 -18.42
CA TYR A 110 0.68 -3.51 -18.35
C TYR A 110 1.42 -3.18 -19.65
N SER A 111 1.39 -1.91 -20.05
CA SER A 111 2.24 -1.43 -21.15
C SER A 111 3.72 -1.42 -20.76
N ASP A 112 4.61 -1.52 -21.75
CA ASP A 112 6.06 -1.38 -21.56
C ASP A 112 6.45 -0.09 -20.85
N TYR A 113 5.74 1.00 -21.14
CA TYR A 113 5.92 2.29 -20.46
C TYR A 113 5.72 2.15 -18.94
N ASN A 114 4.63 1.49 -18.51
CA ASN A 114 4.34 1.27 -17.10
C ASN A 114 5.30 0.25 -16.48
N LEU A 115 5.64 -0.82 -17.19
CA LEU A 115 6.56 -1.87 -16.70
C LEU A 115 7.96 -1.31 -16.44
N LYS A 116 8.47 -0.42 -17.31
CA LYS A 116 9.74 0.28 -17.09
C LYS A 116 9.72 1.11 -15.80
N GLN A 117 8.62 1.83 -15.54
CA GLN A 117 8.45 2.61 -14.32
C GLN A 117 8.34 1.74 -13.06
N ILE A 118 7.51 0.69 -13.11
CA ILE A 118 7.32 -0.24 -11.98
C ILE A 118 8.64 -0.93 -11.63
N SER A 119 9.37 -1.43 -12.63
CA SER A 119 10.67 -2.07 -12.44
C SER A 119 11.73 -1.09 -11.90
N PHE A 120 11.75 0.16 -12.38
CA PHE A 120 12.57 1.22 -11.78
C PHE A 120 12.24 1.45 -10.29
N LEU A 121 10.96 1.56 -9.95
CA LEU A 121 10.52 1.75 -8.55
C LEU A 121 10.91 0.53 -7.70
N LYS A 122 10.68 -0.69 -8.19
CA LYS A 122 11.10 -1.93 -7.51
C LYS A 122 12.60 -1.91 -7.20
N GLU A 123 13.43 -1.47 -8.13
CA GLU A 123 14.87 -1.37 -7.90
C GLU A 123 15.24 -0.32 -6.85
N LYS A 124 14.62 0.88 -6.91
CA LYS A 124 14.99 2.01 -6.04
C LYS A 124 14.44 1.94 -4.64
N ILE A 125 13.24 1.39 -4.46
CA ILE A 125 12.54 1.38 -3.17
C ILE A 125 12.03 0.00 -2.75
N GLY A 126 12.11 -1.00 -3.63
CA GLY A 126 11.64 -2.36 -3.33
C GLY A 126 12.64 -3.24 -2.58
N LYS A 127 13.91 -2.85 -2.43
CA LYS A 127 14.97 -3.66 -1.78
C LYS A 127 14.89 -3.74 -0.24
N LYS A 128 13.89 -3.11 0.39
CA LYS A 128 13.73 -3.05 1.86
C LYS A 128 12.38 -3.61 2.34
N TRP A 129 11.83 -4.58 1.62
CA TRP A 129 10.58 -5.26 1.95
C TRP A 129 10.84 -6.75 2.11
#